data_AF-M0HQL7-F1
#
_entry.id   AF-M0HQL7-F1
#
_cell.length_a   1.000
_cell.length_b   1.000
_cell.length_c   1.000
_cell.angle_alpha   90.00
_cell.angle_beta   90.00
_cell.angle_gamma   90.00
#
_symmetry.space_group_name_H-M   'P 1'
#
loop_
_entity.id
_entity.type
_entity.pdbx_description
1 polymer ?
#
loop_
_entity_poly.entity_id
_entity_poly.type
_entity_poly.pdbx_seq_one_letter_code
_entity_poly.pdbx_strand_id
1 'polypeptide(L)'
;MSDERPTIRPVTLSRLVELTYSCEDGYKSTEELADILDVTHRRARETILEATRISLLSEEEDIDGAIYTTTSIGESFLAAIRAEDWDKASSILAVRSPHYGAFLEALDAVDNVGLDSLLEHLEETHEYSPYSFNQTGIEIVGDWAERLGSVQRNAFTGNYYLSQTTEIPRNFHFIVLDAYDDLEQTAGVNLRQRYLSIPKLREEICERIGCKRDDFDDAILALCQQNVGKLELSGAPMDTAAKDAALGIKQLELADEGPLITTSQSTQQVMSGVELYGKKYYYLAVHDRDITFEQEAH
;
A
#
# COMPACT_ATOMS: atom_id res chain seq x y z
N MET A 1 -10.38 30.79 -12.58
CA MET A 1 -10.98 29.86 -13.57
C MET A 1 -10.89 28.48 -12.94
N SER A 2 -11.92 27.64 -12.99
CA SER A 2 -11.95 26.40 -12.21
C SER A 2 -10.71 25.54 -12.50
N ASP A 3 -9.84 25.47 -11.51
CA ASP A 3 -8.50 24.84 -11.54
C ASP A 3 -8.56 23.30 -11.53
N GLU A 4 -9.73 22.75 -11.88
CA GLU A 4 -9.97 21.32 -11.91
C GLU A 4 -9.39 20.73 -13.18
N ARG A 5 -8.15 20.26 -13.07
CA ARG A 5 -7.53 19.40 -14.06
C ARG A 5 -8.29 18.06 -14.11
N PRO A 6 -8.70 17.57 -15.29
CA PRO A 6 -9.42 16.29 -15.42
C PRO A 6 -8.62 15.07 -14.94
N THR A 7 -7.30 15.09 -15.09
CA THR A 7 -6.40 13.99 -14.72
C THR A 7 -5.47 14.39 -13.57
N ILE A 8 -5.09 13.41 -12.75
CA ILE A 8 -4.03 13.59 -11.76
C ILE A 8 -2.68 13.87 -12.42
N ARG A 9 -1.85 14.70 -11.77
CA ARG A 9 -0.45 14.89 -12.19
C ARG A 9 0.42 13.72 -11.72
N PRO A 10 1.47 13.35 -12.48
CA PRO A 10 2.37 12.26 -12.12
C PRO A 10 3.33 12.64 -10.99
N VAL A 11 2.81 12.84 -9.79
CA VAL A 11 3.55 13.25 -8.60
C VAL A 11 3.61 12.07 -7.62
N THR A 12 4.76 11.82 -7.01
CA THR A 12 4.89 10.77 -5.99
C THR A 12 4.46 11.30 -4.62
N LEU A 13 4.01 10.41 -3.74
CA LEU A 13 3.69 10.77 -2.36
C LEU A 13 4.88 11.42 -1.65
N SER A 14 6.10 10.90 -1.89
CA SER A 14 7.32 11.47 -1.31
C SER A 14 7.52 12.94 -1.65
N ARG A 15 7.31 13.31 -2.91
CA ARG A 15 7.45 14.69 -3.37
C ARG A 15 6.34 15.59 -2.83
N LEU A 16 5.13 15.07 -2.60
CA LEU A 16 4.09 15.84 -1.92
C LEU A 16 4.49 16.15 -0.48
N VAL A 17 4.98 15.15 0.27
CA VAL A 17 5.40 15.32 1.66
C VAL A 17 6.59 16.28 1.75
N GLU A 18 7.66 16.07 0.97
CA GLU A 18 8.85 16.93 0.98
C GLU A 18 8.54 18.38 0.61
N LEU A 19 7.71 18.59 -0.42
CA LEU A 19 7.31 19.93 -0.84
C LEU A 19 6.48 20.62 0.25
N THR A 20 5.50 19.91 0.83
CA THR A 20 4.66 20.45 1.90
C THR A 20 5.51 20.76 3.14
N TYR A 21 6.48 19.91 3.46
CA TYR A 21 7.41 20.16 4.57
C TYR A 21 8.31 21.38 4.31
N SER A 22 8.81 21.54 3.08
CA SER A 22 9.69 22.66 2.70
C SER A 22 9.03 24.04 2.80
N CYS A 23 7.69 24.09 2.75
CA CYS A 23 6.89 25.30 2.84
C CYS A 23 6.30 25.55 4.26
N GLU A 24 6.65 24.73 5.26
CA GLU A 24 6.12 24.87 6.63
C GLU A 24 6.64 26.13 7.33
N ASP A 25 7.92 26.47 7.13
CA ASP A 25 8.59 27.60 7.77
C ASP A 25 8.52 28.91 6.95
N GLY A 26 7.48 29.06 6.15
CA GLY A 26 7.16 30.30 5.43
C GLY A 26 7.17 30.17 3.91
N TYR A 27 7.00 31.31 3.25
CA TYR A 27 6.81 31.40 1.81
C TYR A 27 8.05 30.98 1.02
N LYS A 28 7.83 30.21 -0.04
CA LYS A 28 8.86 29.77 -0.97
C LYS A 28 8.47 30.04 -2.42
N SER A 29 9.43 30.43 -3.25
CA SER A 29 9.23 30.54 -4.70
C SER A 29 9.37 29.17 -5.39
N THR A 30 8.96 29.09 -6.67
CA THR A 30 9.16 27.86 -7.46
C THR A 30 10.65 27.53 -7.65
N GLU A 31 11.50 28.55 -7.77
CA GLU A 31 12.96 28.37 -7.94
C GLU A 31 13.59 27.81 -6.66
N GLU A 32 13.26 28.38 -5.50
CA GLU A 32 13.73 27.89 -4.21
C GLU A 32 13.29 26.43 -3.97
N LEU A 33 12.03 26.10 -4.29
CA LEU A 33 11.53 24.74 -4.13
C LEU A 33 12.18 23.74 -5.10
N ALA A 34 12.55 24.19 -6.30
CA ALA A 34 13.30 23.36 -7.24
C ALA A 34 14.71 23.03 -6.71
N ASP A 35 15.38 24.02 -6.11
CA ASP A 35 16.70 23.86 -5.51
C ASP A 35 16.66 23.00 -4.24
N ILE A 36 15.70 23.23 -3.33
CA ILE A 36 15.55 22.46 -2.09
C ILE A 36 15.29 20.98 -2.38
N LEU A 37 14.43 20.69 -3.36
CA LEU A 37 14.05 19.32 -3.72
C LEU A 37 15.05 18.64 -4.67
N ASP A 38 16.06 19.38 -5.16
CA ASP A 38 17.01 18.97 -6.20
C ASP A 38 16.29 18.40 -7.44
N VAL A 39 15.38 19.21 -8.01
CA VAL A 39 14.62 18.85 -9.21
C VAL A 39 14.59 19.99 -10.21
N THR A 40 14.28 19.67 -11.46
CA THR A 40 14.07 20.72 -12.48
C THR A 40 12.91 21.64 -12.09
N HIS A 41 13.00 22.92 -12.45
CA HIS A 41 11.90 23.89 -12.26
C HIS A 41 10.54 23.39 -12.78
N ARG A 42 10.52 22.70 -13.93
CA ARG A 42 9.29 22.08 -14.46
C ARG A 42 8.69 21.06 -13.49
N ARG A 43 9.54 20.21 -12.90
CA ARG A 43 9.12 19.17 -11.97
C ARG A 43 8.67 19.73 -10.63
N ALA A 44 9.34 20.76 -10.12
CA ALA A 44 8.89 21.51 -8.95
C ALA A 44 7.48 22.09 -9.20
N ARG A 45 7.29 22.76 -10.34
CA ARG A 45 5.99 23.34 -10.72
C ARG A 45 4.88 22.29 -10.83
N GLU A 46 5.15 21.11 -11.40
CA GLU A 46 4.16 20.02 -11.44
C GLU A 46 3.73 19.57 -10.05
N THR A 47 4.68 19.43 -9.12
CA THR A 47 4.44 19.04 -7.74
C THR A 47 3.64 20.11 -7.00
N ILE A 48 4.04 21.38 -7.14
CA ILE A 48 3.35 22.54 -6.56
C ILE A 48 1.90 22.61 -7.02
N LEU A 49 1.66 22.51 -8.33
CA LEU A 49 0.31 22.59 -8.87
C LEU A 49 -0.58 21.44 -8.38
N GLU A 50 -0.03 20.25 -8.13
CA GLU A 50 -0.82 19.18 -7.51
C GLU A 50 -1.06 19.44 -6.03
N ALA A 51 -0.03 19.81 -5.27
CA ALA A 51 -0.14 20.12 -3.84
C ALA A 51 -1.12 21.26 -3.56
N THR A 52 -1.11 22.32 -4.37
CA THR A 52 -2.10 23.41 -4.30
C THR A 52 -3.50 22.92 -4.67
N ARG A 53 -3.64 22.11 -5.72
CA ARG A 53 -4.93 21.52 -6.12
C ARG A 53 -5.55 20.70 -4.99
N ILE A 54 -4.76 19.92 -4.27
CA ILE A 54 -5.21 19.12 -3.12
C ILE A 54 -5.10 19.88 -1.78
N SER A 55 -4.94 21.21 -1.85
CA SER A 55 -4.94 22.13 -0.72
C SER A 55 -3.87 21.88 0.34
N LEU A 56 -2.78 21.17 0.04
CA LEU A 56 -1.63 21.05 0.93
C LEU A 56 -0.83 22.37 1.00
N LEU A 57 -0.79 23.09 -0.12
CA LEU A 57 -0.18 24.41 -0.24
C LEU A 57 -1.22 25.48 -0.63
N SER A 58 -0.95 26.72 -0.22
CA SER A 58 -1.62 27.91 -0.75
C SER A 58 -0.64 28.70 -1.61
N GLU A 59 -1.17 29.34 -2.65
CA GLU A 59 -0.43 30.23 -3.56
C GLU A 59 -0.81 31.68 -3.27
N GLU A 60 0.20 32.55 -3.20
CA GLU A 60 0.05 34.01 -3.09
C GLU A 60 0.92 34.71 -4.16
N GLU A 61 0.51 35.89 -4.61
CA GLU A 61 1.32 36.72 -5.52
C GLU A 61 2.26 37.63 -4.73
N ASP A 62 3.55 37.60 -5.05
CA ASP A 62 4.57 38.54 -4.59
C ASP A 62 5.19 39.32 -5.76
N ILE A 63 6.06 40.30 -5.45
CA ILE A 63 6.73 41.18 -6.39
C ILE A 63 7.50 40.39 -7.48
N ASP A 64 8.09 39.27 -7.09
CA ASP A 64 8.92 38.42 -7.96
C ASP A 64 8.16 37.21 -8.54
N GLY A 65 6.85 37.10 -8.27
CA GLY A 65 5.97 36.05 -8.79
C GLY A 65 5.24 35.27 -7.68
N ALA A 66 4.72 34.10 -8.04
CA ALA A 66 3.95 33.26 -7.13
C ALA A 66 4.83 32.63 -6.04
N ILE A 67 4.39 32.74 -4.79
CA ILE A 67 5.00 32.17 -3.59
C ILE A 67 4.02 31.20 -2.92
N TYR A 68 4.56 30.20 -2.23
CA TYR A 68 3.78 29.10 -1.67
C TYR A 68 4.09 28.87 -0.20
N THR A 69 3.06 28.60 0.58
CA THR A 69 3.18 28.25 2.01
C THR A 69 2.28 27.06 2.32
N THR A 70 2.63 26.30 3.36
CA THR A 70 1.80 25.18 3.83
C THR A 70 0.48 25.68 4.41
N THR A 71 -0.62 25.01 4.06
CA THR A 71 -1.95 25.33 4.62
C THR A 71 -2.19 24.56 5.92
N SER A 72 -3.27 24.85 6.63
CA SER A 72 -3.71 24.04 7.79
C SER A 72 -4.02 22.58 7.45
N ILE A 73 -4.40 22.29 6.20
CA ILE A 73 -4.60 20.91 5.70
C ILE A 73 -3.23 20.26 5.50
N GLY A 74 -2.28 20.99 4.91
CA GLY A 74 -0.89 20.55 4.78
C GLY A 74 -0.22 20.28 6.13
N GLU A 75 -0.41 21.16 7.11
CA GLU A 75 0.05 20.97 8.50
C GLU A 75 -0.55 19.72 9.13
N SER A 76 -1.86 19.50 8.95
CA SER A 76 -2.54 18.31 9.46
C SER A 76 -2.02 17.03 8.80
N PHE A 77 -1.71 17.09 7.51
CA PHE A 77 -1.11 15.99 6.76
C PHE A 77 0.30 15.69 7.27
N LEU A 78 1.17 16.70 7.40
CA LEU A 78 2.52 16.54 7.95
C LEU A 78 2.51 16.05 9.41
N ALA A 79 1.55 16.50 10.22
CA ALA A 79 1.37 16.01 11.58
C ALA A 79 1.01 14.52 11.61
N ALA A 80 0.19 14.04 10.66
CA ALA A 80 -0.11 12.62 10.53
C ALA A 80 1.14 11.83 10.12
N ILE A 81 1.92 12.32 9.14
CA ILE A 81 3.19 11.71 8.71
C ILE A 81 4.18 11.59 9.88
N ARG A 82 4.38 12.67 10.66
CA ARG A 82 5.28 12.68 11.83
C ARG A 82 4.85 11.74 12.95
N ALA A 83 3.55 11.48 13.06
CA ALA A 83 2.99 10.56 14.04
C ALA A 83 2.92 9.12 13.52
N GLU A 84 3.38 8.87 12.29
CA GLU A 84 3.24 7.59 11.57
C GLU A 84 1.77 7.13 11.47
N ASP A 85 0.84 8.09 11.52
CA ASP A 85 -0.60 7.86 11.37
C ASP A 85 -0.95 7.85 9.88
N TRP A 86 -0.54 6.77 9.21
CA TRP A 86 -0.68 6.60 7.76
C TRP A 86 -2.14 6.55 7.32
N ASP A 87 -3.02 5.98 8.14
CA ASP A 87 -4.46 5.92 7.90
C ASP A 87 -5.07 7.32 7.87
N LYS A 88 -4.68 8.20 8.80
CA LYS A 88 -5.10 9.60 8.79
C LYS A 88 -4.51 10.36 7.60
N ALA A 89 -3.26 10.14 7.25
CA ALA A 89 -2.64 10.75 6.08
C ALA A 89 -3.39 10.34 4.79
N SER A 90 -3.73 9.04 4.64
CA SER A 90 -4.56 8.52 3.55
C SER A 90 -5.95 9.16 3.54
N SER A 91 -6.60 9.24 4.69
CA SER A 91 -7.93 9.87 4.82
C SER A 91 -7.93 11.34 4.40
N ILE A 92 -6.88 12.11 4.73
CA ILE A 92 -6.74 13.49 4.27
C ILE A 92 -6.64 13.53 2.74
N LEU A 93 -5.82 12.67 2.14
CA LEU A 93 -5.69 12.61 0.68
C LEU A 93 -7.00 12.16 0.00
N ALA A 94 -7.74 11.21 0.58
CA ALA A 94 -9.03 10.75 0.05
C ALA A 94 -10.05 11.88 -0.05
N VAL A 95 -10.10 12.74 0.96
CA VAL A 95 -11.00 13.90 0.97
C VAL A 95 -10.55 15.00 0.01
N ARG A 96 -9.23 15.17 -0.17
CA ARG A 96 -8.67 16.32 -0.90
C ARG A 96 -8.30 16.05 -2.36
N SER A 97 -8.04 14.80 -2.71
CA SER A 97 -7.71 14.36 -4.06
C SER A 97 -8.87 13.53 -4.63
N PRO A 98 -9.67 14.09 -5.55
CA PRO A 98 -10.80 13.38 -6.14
C PRO A 98 -10.40 12.04 -6.77
N HIS A 99 -9.23 11.98 -7.40
CA HIS A 99 -8.71 10.76 -8.02
C HIS A 99 -8.30 9.69 -7.00
N TYR A 100 -7.74 10.10 -5.86
CA TYR A 100 -7.33 9.17 -4.81
C TYR A 100 -8.55 8.66 -4.02
N GLY A 101 -9.51 9.55 -3.70
CA GLY A 101 -10.78 9.16 -3.07
C GLY A 101 -11.57 8.18 -3.94
N ALA A 102 -11.78 8.51 -5.23
CA ALA A 102 -12.46 7.63 -6.17
C ALA A 102 -11.78 6.26 -6.31
N PHE A 103 -10.44 6.22 -6.30
CA PHE A 103 -9.69 4.96 -6.33
C PHE A 103 -9.99 4.07 -5.12
N LEU A 104 -10.04 4.63 -3.90
CA LEU A 104 -10.36 3.86 -2.70
C LEU A 104 -11.83 3.41 -2.70
N GLU A 105 -12.75 4.28 -3.11
CA GLU A 105 -14.19 3.95 -3.24
C GLU A 105 -14.43 2.83 -4.26
N ALA A 106 -13.71 2.85 -5.38
CA ALA A 106 -13.80 1.79 -6.39
C ALA A 106 -13.31 0.43 -5.85
N LEU A 107 -12.25 0.42 -5.04
CA LEU A 107 -11.77 -0.82 -4.41
C LEU A 107 -12.75 -1.35 -3.37
N ASP A 108 -13.44 -0.48 -2.64
CA ASP A 108 -14.49 -0.85 -1.68
C ASP A 108 -15.71 -1.47 -2.37
N ALA A 109 -15.98 -1.06 -3.61
CA ALA A 109 -17.15 -1.52 -4.36
C ALA A 109 -16.95 -2.84 -5.12
N VAL A 110 -15.75 -3.10 -5.65
CA VAL A 110 -15.51 -4.22 -6.59
C VAL A 110 -14.89 -5.44 -5.93
N ASP A 111 -14.28 -5.28 -4.74
CA ASP A 111 -13.41 -6.25 -4.06
C ASP A 111 -12.23 -6.74 -4.96
N ASN A 112 -11.02 -6.84 -4.40
CA ASN A 112 -9.86 -7.54 -4.98
C ASN A 112 -9.76 -7.55 -6.52
N VAL A 113 -9.28 -6.45 -7.10
CA VAL A 113 -9.47 -6.18 -8.54
C VAL A 113 -8.17 -5.89 -9.27
N GLY A 114 -8.05 -6.43 -10.49
CA GLY A 114 -6.95 -6.13 -11.40
C GLY A 114 -7.03 -4.71 -11.97
N LEU A 115 -5.90 -4.18 -12.44
CA LEU A 115 -5.79 -2.80 -12.92
C LEU A 115 -6.78 -2.46 -14.04
N ASP A 116 -6.97 -3.35 -15.01
CA ASP A 116 -7.84 -3.11 -16.16
C ASP A 116 -9.32 -3.01 -15.74
N SER A 117 -9.79 -3.93 -14.91
CA SER A 117 -11.17 -3.92 -14.40
C SER A 117 -11.42 -2.76 -13.45
N LEU A 118 -10.42 -2.35 -12.67
CA LEU A 118 -10.51 -1.16 -11.83
C LEU A 118 -10.62 0.12 -12.67
N LEU A 119 -9.85 0.22 -13.75
CA LEU A 119 -9.92 1.34 -14.68
C LEU A 119 -11.30 1.41 -15.34
N GLU A 120 -11.81 0.29 -15.85
CA GLU A 120 -13.15 0.20 -16.44
C GLU A 120 -14.22 0.67 -15.45
N HIS A 121 -14.19 0.18 -14.21
CA HIS A 121 -15.13 0.60 -13.17
C HIS A 121 -15.05 2.10 -12.84
N LEU A 122 -13.85 2.66 -12.77
CA LEU A 122 -13.64 4.09 -12.53
C LEU A 122 -14.14 4.94 -13.70
N GLU A 123 -13.88 4.53 -14.95
CA GLU A 123 -14.36 5.22 -16.14
C GLU A 123 -15.90 5.22 -16.22
N GLU A 124 -16.54 4.09 -15.91
CA GLU A 124 -18.00 3.98 -15.88
C GLU A 124 -18.63 4.81 -14.76
N THR A 125 -18.10 4.71 -13.53
CA THR A 125 -18.66 5.40 -12.36
C THR A 125 -18.53 6.92 -12.47
N HIS A 126 -17.50 7.39 -13.16
CA HIS A 126 -17.18 8.81 -13.31
C HIS A 126 -17.45 9.36 -14.71
N GLU A 127 -18.22 8.67 -15.57
CA GLU A 127 -18.55 9.07 -16.94
C GLU A 127 -19.06 10.52 -17.03
N TYR A 128 -19.89 10.95 -16.06
CA TYR A 128 -20.50 12.28 -16.01
C TYR A 128 -19.78 13.26 -15.07
N SER A 129 -18.62 12.88 -14.54
CA SER A 129 -17.80 13.74 -13.69
C SER A 129 -16.79 14.55 -14.53
N PRO A 130 -16.23 15.65 -14.01
CA PRO A 130 -15.15 16.37 -14.69
C PRO A 130 -13.81 15.62 -14.67
N TYR A 131 -13.73 14.48 -13.95
CA TYR A 131 -12.51 13.71 -13.76
C TYR A 131 -12.42 12.57 -14.76
N SER A 132 -11.22 12.37 -15.31
CA SER A 132 -10.89 11.23 -16.15
C SER A 132 -9.79 10.40 -15.53
N PHE A 133 -9.88 9.10 -15.78
CA PHE A 133 -8.97 8.09 -15.28
C PHE A 133 -8.17 7.51 -16.45
N ASN A 134 -6.96 7.09 -16.14
CA ASN A 134 -6.10 6.36 -17.06
C ASN A 134 -5.14 5.51 -16.22
N GLN A 135 -4.52 4.53 -16.87
CA GLN A 135 -3.63 3.60 -16.19
C GLN A 135 -2.54 4.29 -15.36
N THR A 136 -1.84 5.29 -15.92
CA THR A 136 -0.80 6.03 -15.21
C THR A 136 -1.36 6.72 -13.97
N GLY A 137 -2.53 7.36 -14.10
CA GLY A 137 -3.22 8.02 -12.99
C GLY A 137 -3.54 7.08 -11.84
N ILE A 138 -4.06 5.89 -12.16
CA ILE A 138 -4.38 4.85 -11.19
C ILE A 138 -3.11 4.31 -10.54
N GLU A 139 -2.04 4.08 -11.30
CA GLU A 139 -0.77 3.63 -10.73
C GLU A 139 -0.14 4.66 -9.78
N ILE A 140 -0.35 5.96 -10.02
CA ILE A 140 0.11 7.02 -9.12
C ILE A 140 -0.64 6.98 -7.79
N VAL A 141 -1.97 7.00 -7.81
CA VAL A 141 -2.78 6.97 -6.58
C VAL A 141 -2.68 5.61 -5.87
N GLY A 142 -2.52 4.53 -6.63
CA GLY A 142 -2.19 3.20 -6.12
C GLY A 142 -0.85 3.20 -5.40
N ASP A 143 0.20 3.81 -5.96
CA ASP A 143 1.50 3.95 -5.27
C ASP A 143 1.38 4.74 -3.97
N TRP A 144 0.57 5.79 -3.94
CA TRP A 144 0.31 6.54 -2.70
C TRP A 144 -0.39 5.66 -1.67
N ALA A 145 -1.41 4.91 -2.08
CA ALA A 145 -2.21 4.07 -1.20
C ALA A 145 -1.41 2.87 -0.66
N GLU A 146 -0.59 2.23 -1.50
CA GLU A 146 0.34 1.17 -1.10
C GLU A 146 1.32 1.67 -0.03
N ARG A 147 1.91 2.85 -0.23
CA ARG A 147 2.88 3.44 0.70
C ARG A 147 2.28 3.86 2.03
N LEU A 148 1.02 4.30 2.02
CA LEU A 148 0.27 4.64 3.24
C LEU A 148 -0.35 3.41 3.90
N GLY A 149 -0.21 2.22 3.31
CA GLY A 149 -0.74 0.97 3.86
C GLY A 149 -2.27 0.86 3.84
N SER A 150 -2.98 1.78 3.19
CA SER A 150 -4.44 1.73 3.06
C SER A 150 -4.90 0.72 2.01
N VAL A 151 -4.01 0.40 1.05
CA VAL A 151 -4.21 -0.58 -0.02
C VAL A 151 -2.98 -1.47 -0.06
N GLN A 152 -3.17 -2.73 -0.40
CA GLN A 152 -2.07 -3.61 -0.78
C GLN A 152 -2.32 -4.13 -2.19
N ARG A 153 -1.22 -4.51 -2.85
CA ARG A 153 -1.26 -5.17 -4.15
C ARG A 153 -0.72 -6.57 -3.99
N ASN A 154 -1.47 -7.58 -4.45
CA ASN A 154 -1.02 -8.96 -4.42
C ASN A 154 0.25 -9.08 -5.27
N ALA A 155 1.36 -9.51 -4.68
CA ALA A 155 2.66 -9.49 -5.33
C ALA A 155 2.82 -10.49 -6.48
N PHE A 156 1.92 -11.48 -6.58
CA PHE A 156 1.92 -12.52 -7.62
C PHE A 156 0.86 -12.26 -8.70
N THR A 157 -0.34 -11.77 -8.34
CA THR A 157 -1.43 -11.53 -9.30
C THR A 157 -1.49 -10.08 -9.78
N GLY A 158 -1.01 -9.14 -8.96
CA GLY A 158 -1.09 -7.71 -9.23
C GLY A 158 -2.45 -7.08 -8.96
N ASN A 159 -3.38 -7.80 -8.33
CA ASN A 159 -4.67 -7.27 -7.90
C ASN A 159 -4.52 -6.30 -6.73
N TYR A 160 -5.32 -5.24 -6.72
CA TYR A 160 -5.42 -4.30 -5.60
C TYR A 160 -6.52 -4.73 -4.64
N TYR A 161 -6.27 -4.55 -3.35
CA TYR A 161 -7.26 -4.77 -2.30
C TYR A 161 -7.07 -3.79 -1.15
N LEU A 162 -8.18 -3.43 -0.50
CA LEU A 162 -8.16 -2.59 0.69
C LEU A 162 -7.58 -3.34 1.88
N SER A 163 -6.75 -2.66 2.66
CA SER A 163 -6.08 -3.23 3.83
C SER A 163 -6.71 -2.71 5.12
N GLN A 164 -8.03 -2.85 5.24
CA GLN A 164 -8.85 -2.26 6.32
C GLN A 164 -9.09 -3.20 7.50
N THR A 165 -8.88 -4.51 7.33
CA THR A 165 -9.12 -5.49 8.39
C THR A 165 -7.95 -5.49 9.37
N THR A 166 -8.15 -4.88 10.53
CA THR A 166 -7.18 -4.89 11.63
C THR A 166 -7.34 -6.09 12.57
N GLU A 167 -8.47 -6.80 12.50
CA GLU A 167 -8.73 -7.98 13.31
C GLU A 167 -8.84 -9.24 12.43
N ILE A 168 -7.96 -10.18 12.68
CA ILE A 168 -7.99 -11.47 11.99
C ILE A 168 -9.29 -12.22 12.33
N PRO A 169 -10.02 -12.80 11.37
CA PRO A 169 -11.28 -13.48 11.67
C PRO A 169 -11.08 -14.70 12.60
N ARG A 170 -12.03 -14.96 13.51
CA ARG A 170 -11.95 -16.15 14.42
C ARG A 170 -11.92 -17.48 13.66
N ASN A 171 -12.49 -17.52 12.47
CA ASN A 171 -12.45 -18.67 11.57
C ASN A 171 -11.16 -18.73 10.71
N PHE A 172 -10.10 -17.99 11.05
CA PHE A 172 -8.85 -17.92 10.30
C PHE A 172 -8.28 -19.30 9.93
N HIS A 173 -8.31 -20.27 10.85
CA HIS A 173 -7.88 -21.64 10.57
C HIS A 173 -8.62 -22.29 9.38
N PHE A 174 -9.93 -22.04 9.22
CA PHE A 174 -10.67 -22.52 8.05
C PHE A 174 -10.23 -21.79 6.77
N ILE A 175 -9.99 -20.49 6.85
CA ILE A 175 -9.51 -19.68 5.72
C ILE A 175 -8.13 -20.15 5.26
N VAL A 176 -7.22 -20.44 6.21
CA VAL A 176 -5.89 -21.00 5.92
C VAL A 176 -6.00 -22.34 5.21
N LEU A 177 -6.83 -23.26 5.70
CA LEU A 177 -7.00 -24.57 5.09
C LEU A 177 -7.63 -24.50 3.69
N ASP A 178 -8.55 -23.58 3.47
CA ASP A 178 -9.21 -23.37 2.18
C ASP A 178 -8.23 -22.79 1.15
N ALA A 179 -7.49 -21.74 1.51
CA ALA A 179 -6.42 -21.18 0.67
C ALA A 179 -5.29 -22.18 0.41
N TYR A 180 -4.96 -23.02 1.39
CA TYR A 180 -3.99 -24.10 1.24
C TYR A 180 -4.46 -25.11 0.17
N ASP A 181 -5.72 -25.53 0.20
CA ASP A 181 -6.28 -26.44 -0.80
C ASP A 181 -6.30 -25.83 -2.22
N ASP A 182 -6.69 -24.56 -2.34
CA ASP A 182 -6.74 -23.84 -3.63
C ASP A 182 -5.33 -23.78 -4.27
N LEU A 183 -4.32 -23.48 -3.47
CA LEU A 183 -2.92 -23.43 -3.90
C LEU A 183 -2.33 -24.81 -4.20
N GLU A 184 -2.72 -25.87 -3.49
CA GLU A 184 -2.33 -27.24 -3.84
C GLU A 184 -2.94 -27.70 -5.17
N GLN A 185 -4.22 -27.39 -5.42
CA GLN A 185 -4.91 -27.82 -6.65
C GLN A 185 -4.29 -27.21 -7.91
N THR A 186 -3.84 -25.96 -7.82
CA THR A 186 -3.21 -25.23 -8.92
C THR A 186 -1.78 -25.68 -9.23
N ALA A 187 -1.12 -26.43 -8.32
CA ALA A 187 0.26 -26.92 -8.49
C ALA A 187 0.40 -28.20 -9.35
N GLY A 188 -0.70 -28.80 -9.81
CA GLY A 188 -0.72 -29.92 -10.74
C GLY A 188 -0.55 -31.33 -10.12
N VAL A 189 -1.09 -32.33 -10.82
CA VAL A 189 -1.37 -33.72 -10.33
C VAL A 189 -0.15 -34.50 -9.79
N ASN A 190 1.08 -34.06 -10.08
CA ASN A 190 2.30 -34.81 -9.71
C ASN A 190 3.00 -34.34 -8.43
N LEU A 191 2.55 -33.26 -7.79
CA LEU A 191 3.13 -32.75 -6.56
C LEU A 191 2.01 -32.34 -5.61
N ARG A 192 1.51 -33.29 -4.81
CA ARG A 192 0.87 -32.93 -3.52
C ARG A 192 1.95 -32.25 -2.69
N GLN A 193 2.03 -30.94 -2.77
CA GLN A 193 3.06 -30.15 -2.10
C GLN A 193 2.74 -30.15 -0.62
N ARG A 194 3.26 -31.16 0.10
CA ARG A 194 3.23 -31.26 1.57
C ARG A 194 3.71 -29.99 2.29
N TYR A 195 4.33 -29.06 1.56
CA TYR A 195 4.86 -27.79 2.01
C TYR A 195 4.46 -26.71 0.99
N LEU A 196 3.63 -25.76 1.40
CA LEU A 196 3.29 -24.57 0.60
C LEU A 196 4.15 -23.38 0.99
N SER A 197 4.45 -22.54 0.00
CA SER A 197 5.17 -21.28 0.18
C SER A 197 4.35 -20.32 1.05
N ILE A 198 4.89 -19.92 2.19
CA ILE A 198 4.27 -18.94 3.08
C ILE A 198 4.02 -17.61 2.38
N PRO A 199 4.96 -17.05 1.58
CA PRO A 199 4.68 -15.87 0.76
C PRO A 199 3.44 -15.99 -0.12
N LYS A 200 3.21 -17.14 -0.78
CA LYS A 200 2.03 -17.31 -1.64
C LYS A 200 0.74 -17.40 -0.83
N LEU A 201 0.80 -18.15 0.28
CA LEU A 201 -0.31 -18.28 1.21
C LEU A 201 -0.69 -16.93 1.84
N ARG A 202 0.31 -16.13 2.20
CA ARG A 202 0.14 -14.76 2.72
C ARG A 202 -0.62 -13.90 1.74
N GLU A 203 -0.17 -13.81 0.48
CA GLU A 203 -0.82 -12.96 -0.51
C GLU A 203 -2.26 -13.40 -0.81
N GLU A 204 -2.50 -14.71 -0.95
CA GLU A 204 -3.84 -15.26 -1.18
C GLU A 204 -4.81 -14.91 -0.03
N ILE A 205 -4.35 -15.06 1.21
CA ILE A 205 -5.21 -14.82 2.38
C ILE A 205 -5.39 -13.33 2.65
N CYS A 206 -4.31 -12.54 2.59
CA CYS A 206 -4.38 -11.09 2.79
C CYS A 206 -5.32 -10.45 1.77
N GLU A 207 -5.25 -10.86 0.50
CA GLU A 207 -6.22 -10.44 -0.53
C GLU A 207 -7.64 -10.90 -0.16
N ARG A 208 -7.84 -12.18 0.16
CA ARG A 208 -9.17 -12.73 0.47
C ARG A 208 -9.88 -12.05 1.65
N ILE A 209 -9.15 -11.58 2.67
CA ILE A 209 -9.75 -11.02 3.90
C ILE A 209 -9.41 -9.54 4.17
N GLY A 210 -8.61 -8.92 3.31
CA GLY A 210 -8.22 -7.52 3.42
C GLY A 210 -7.35 -7.17 4.65
N CYS A 211 -6.57 -8.12 5.17
CA CYS A 211 -5.67 -7.87 6.31
C CYS A 211 -4.27 -7.44 5.86
N LYS A 212 -3.50 -6.80 6.76
CA LYS A 212 -2.09 -6.49 6.49
C LYS A 212 -1.27 -7.77 6.50
N ARG A 213 -0.15 -7.74 5.79
CA ARG A 213 0.82 -8.86 5.75
C ARG A 213 1.37 -9.20 7.13
N ASP A 214 1.62 -8.19 7.95
CA ASP A 214 2.15 -8.38 9.30
C ASP A 214 1.10 -9.03 10.22
N ASP A 215 -0.18 -8.63 10.10
CA ASP A 215 -1.29 -9.26 10.85
C ASP A 215 -1.45 -10.74 10.46
N PHE A 216 -1.28 -11.07 9.17
CA PHE A 216 -1.26 -12.45 8.70
C PHE A 216 -0.08 -13.22 9.30
N ASP A 217 1.12 -12.64 9.30
CA ASP A 217 2.33 -13.27 9.83
C ASP A 217 2.19 -13.59 11.32
N ASP A 218 1.65 -12.66 12.11
CA ASP A 218 1.37 -12.87 13.52
C ASP A 218 0.31 -13.96 13.73
N ALA A 219 -0.78 -13.94 12.95
CA ALA A 219 -1.84 -14.94 13.05
C ALA A 219 -1.39 -16.34 12.63
N ILE A 220 -0.59 -16.49 11.57
CA ILE A 220 -0.12 -17.80 11.13
C ILE A 220 0.89 -18.38 12.13
N LEU A 221 1.71 -17.54 12.76
CA LEU A 221 2.59 -17.94 13.86
C LEU A 221 1.79 -18.40 15.08
N ALA A 222 0.78 -17.64 15.50
CA ALA A 222 -0.11 -18.01 16.59
C ALA A 222 -0.84 -19.34 16.29
N LEU A 223 -1.37 -19.49 15.07
CA LEU A 223 -2.03 -20.72 14.62
C LEU A 223 -1.07 -21.92 14.71
N CYS A 224 0.17 -21.79 14.25
CA CYS A 224 1.17 -22.86 14.33
C CYS A 224 1.51 -23.22 15.78
N GLN A 225 1.64 -22.23 16.66
CA GLN A 225 1.93 -22.45 18.08
C GLN A 225 0.78 -23.14 18.82
N GLN A 226 -0.47 -22.85 18.45
CA GLN A 226 -1.65 -23.50 19.04
C GLN A 226 -1.85 -24.95 18.56
N ASN A 227 -1.26 -25.30 17.40
CA ASN A 227 -1.49 -26.58 16.72
C ASN A 227 -0.20 -27.37 16.50
N VAL A 228 0.69 -27.38 17.50
CA VAL A 228 1.97 -28.11 17.42
C VAL A 228 1.75 -29.59 17.07
N GLY A 229 2.47 -30.06 16.06
CA GLY A 229 2.38 -31.43 15.55
C GLY A 229 1.27 -31.65 14.52
N LYS A 230 0.34 -30.71 14.39
CA LYS A 230 -0.67 -30.68 13.31
C LYS A 230 -0.24 -29.77 12.16
N LEU A 231 0.41 -28.65 12.49
CA LEU A 231 1.05 -27.73 11.56
C LEU A 231 2.57 -27.75 11.77
N GLU A 232 3.32 -27.58 10.68
CA GLU A 232 4.79 -27.53 10.72
C GLU A 232 5.33 -26.40 9.85
N LEU A 233 6.20 -25.58 10.45
CA LEU A 233 6.96 -24.55 9.75
C LEU A 233 8.32 -25.11 9.32
N SER A 234 8.69 -24.88 8.06
CA SER A 234 9.99 -25.30 7.52
C SER A 234 10.82 -24.11 7.00
N GLY A 235 12.06 -24.07 7.46
CA GLY A 235 13.08 -23.10 7.04
C GLY A 235 13.91 -23.55 5.84
N ALA A 236 13.43 -24.54 5.08
CA ALA A 236 14.09 -24.95 3.84
C ALA A 236 14.33 -23.72 2.93
N PRO A 237 15.46 -23.64 2.22
CA PRO A 237 15.74 -22.53 1.32
C PRO A 237 14.61 -22.39 0.31
N MET A 238 14.25 -21.15 -0.04
CA MET A 238 13.28 -20.92 -1.10
C MET A 238 13.82 -21.46 -2.44
N ASP A 239 13.19 -22.52 -2.94
CA ASP A 239 13.44 -23.04 -4.28
C ASP A 239 13.10 -21.97 -5.34
N THR A 240 13.75 -22.07 -6.51
CA THR A 240 13.60 -21.09 -7.61
C THR A 240 12.16 -20.87 -8.06
N ALA A 241 11.28 -21.88 -7.98
CA ALA A 241 9.85 -21.79 -8.34
C ALA A 241 9.00 -20.97 -7.35
N ALA A 242 9.55 -20.64 -6.19
CA ALA A 242 8.88 -19.78 -5.23
C ALA A 242 9.28 -18.30 -5.44
N LYS A 243 10.34 -17.99 -6.21
CA LYS A 243 10.88 -16.63 -6.43
C LYS A 243 10.20 -15.83 -7.56
N ASP A 244 8.96 -16.16 -7.91
CA ASP A 244 8.25 -15.59 -9.07
C ASP A 244 7.35 -14.39 -8.70
N ALA A 245 7.66 -13.65 -7.63
CA ALA A 245 6.93 -12.42 -7.32
C ALA A 245 7.16 -11.40 -8.44
N ALA A 246 6.08 -10.96 -9.09
CA ALA A 246 6.13 -10.01 -10.20
C ALA A 246 6.35 -8.58 -9.72
N LEU A 247 5.96 -8.29 -8.47
CA LEU A 247 5.95 -6.96 -7.88
C LEU A 247 6.68 -6.96 -6.53
N GLY A 248 7.22 -5.82 -6.13
CA GLY A 248 7.84 -5.62 -4.80
C GLY A 248 6.93 -4.83 -3.86
N ILE A 249 7.04 -5.08 -2.55
CA ILE A 249 6.32 -4.34 -1.51
C ILE A 249 6.90 -2.92 -1.44
N LYS A 250 6.03 -1.91 -1.39
CA LYS A 250 6.39 -0.50 -1.30
C LYS A 250 6.08 0.00 0.10
N GLN A 251 6.99 0.80 0.66
CA GLN A 251 6.83 1.34 2.02
C GLN A 251 7.22 2.82 2.07
N LEU A 252 6.72 3.46 3.12
CA LEU A 252 7.06 4.81 3.56
C LEU A 252 7.49 4.71 5.02
N GLU A 253 8.61 5.32 5.36
CA GLU A 253 9.14 5.35 6.73
C GLU A 253 9.58 6.78 7.06
N LEU A 254 9.56 7.15 8.34
CA LEU A 254 10.21 8.38 8.77
C LEU A 254 11.72 8.25 8.55
N ALA A 255 12.37 9.33 8.11
CA ALA A 255 13.82 9.32 7.99
C ALA A 255 14.49 9.61 9.33
N ASP A 256 15.58 8.90 9.63
CA ASP A 256 16.42 9.19 10.79
C ASP A 256 17.19 10.51 10.65
N GLU A 257 17.63 10.83 9.42
CA GLU A 257 18.35 12.06 9.09
C GLU A 257 18.00 12.52 7.65
N GLY A 258 17.88 13.83 7.43
CA GLY A 258 17.65 14.42 6.10
C GLY A 258 16.18 14.77 5.80
N PRO A 259 15.59 14.34 4.66
CA PRO A 259 14.19 14.63 4.33
C PRO A 259 13.24 14.02 5.37
N LEU A 260 11.97 14.47 5.46
CA LEU A 260 11.04 14.01 6.50
C LEU A 260 10.77 12.48 6.46
N ILE A 261 10.86 11.88 5.27
CA ILE A 261 10.50 10.50 5.00
C ILE A 261 11.50 9.84 4.05
N THR A 262 11.53 8.51 4.06
CA THR A 262 12.17 7.69 3.04
C THR A 262 11.17 6.74 2.41
N THR A 263 11.45 6.33 1.18
CA THR A 263 10.61 5.38 0.43
C THR A 263 11.44 4.19 0.00
N SER A 264 10.92 2.98 0.18
CA SER A 264 11.56 1.75 -0.28
C SER A 264 10.62 0.95 -1.19
N GLN A 265 11.21 0.02 -1.95
CA GLN A 265 10.49 -1.03 -2.66
C GLN A 265 11.34 -2.31 -2.65
N SER A 266 10.77 -3.44 -2.25
CA SER A 266 11.53 -4.69 -2.10
C SER A 266 10.76 -5.92 -2.56
N THR A 267 11.29 -6.61 -3.58
CA THR A 267 10.86 -7.97 -3.93
C THR A 267 11.36 -8.99 -2.92
N GLN A 268 12.47 -8.72 -2.23
CA GLN A 268 12.98 -9.60 -1.18
C GLN A 268 12.03 -9.65 0.03
N GLN A 269 11.37 -8.53 0.36
CA GLN A 269 10.36 -8.49 1.41
C GLN A 269 9.14 -9.35 1.06
N VAL A 270 8.69 -9.37 -0.21
CA VAL A 270 7.63 -10.31 -0.65
C VAL A 270 8.04 -11.74 -0.33
N MET A 271 9.30 -12.07 -0.63
CA MET A 271 9.83 -13.41 -0.44
C MET A 271 10.22 -13.73 1.00
N SER A 272 10.01 -12.79 1.93
CA SER A 272 10.24 -13.07 3.34
C SER A 272 9.23 -14.11 3.84
N GLY A 273 9.74 -15.15 4.51
CA GLY A 273 8.90 -16.05 5.28
C GLY A 273 8.47 -15.40 6.60
N VAL A 274 8.00 -16.22 7.54
CA VAL A 274 7.71 -15.79 8.92
C VAL A 274 8.92 -16.01 9.81
N GLU A 275 9.09 -15.18 10.84
CA GLU A 275 10.17 -15.31 11.81
C GLU A 275 9.64 -15.78 13.17
N LEU A 276 10.19 -16.87 13.68
CA LEU A 276 9.87 -17.38 15.01
C LEU A 276 11.16 -17.73 15.77
N TYR A 277 11.33 -17.13 16.95
CA TYR A 277 12.51 -17.29 17.81
C TYR A 277 13.85 -17.06 17.07
N GLY A 278 13.91 -16.03 16.22
CA GLY A 278 15.12 -15.67 15.46
C GLY A 278 15.43 -16.60 14.28
N LYS A 279 14.49 -17.47 13.90
CA LYS A 279 14.61 -18.36 12.74
C LYS A 279 13.54 -18.02 11.72
N LYS A 280 13.94 -18.01 10.44
CA LYS A 280 13.03 -17.76 9.31
C LYS A 280 12.49 -19.06 8.75
N TYR A 281 11.19 -19.08 8.48
CA TYR A 281 10.45 -20.20 7.95
C TYR A 281 9.73 -19.77 6.68
N TYR A 282 9.93 -20.51 5.59
CA TYR A 282 9.44 -20.13 4.25
C TYR A 282 8.29 -21.01 3.78
N TYR A 283 8.07 -22.14 4.45
CA TYR A 283 7.06 -23.11 4.06
C TYR A 283 6.20 -23.55 5.24
N LEU A 284 4.93 -23.82 4.97
CA LEU A 284 3.96 -24.38 5.89
C LEU A 284 3.51 -25.76 5.41
N ALA A 285 3.47 -26.73 6.31
CA ALA A 285 2.87 -28.05 6.09
C ALA A 285 1.67 -28.26 7.01
N VAL A 286 0.60 -28.84 6.45
CA VAL A 286 -0.58 -29.28 7.20
C VAL A 286 -0.59 -30.80 7.27
N HIS A 287 -0.41 -31.35 8.47
CA HIS A 287 -0.40 -32.80 8.73
C HIS A 287 -1.75 -33.30 9.26
N ASP A 288 -2.45 -32.46 10.01
CA ASP A 288 -3.79 -32.72 10.54
C ASP A 288 -4.64 -31.46 10.35
N ARG A 289 -5.89 -31.65 9.92
CA ARG A 289 -6.83 -30.57 9.57
C ARG A 289 -7.78 -30.22 10.72
N ASP A 290 -7.80 -31.03 11.79
CA ASP A 290 -8.53 -30.71 13.01
C ASP A 290 -7.73 -29.68 13.83
N ILE A 291 -7.68 -28.43 13.37
CA ILE A 291 -6.91 -27.34 13.98
C ILE A 291 -7.83 -26.28 14.59
N THR A 292 -7.34 -25.61 15.63
CA THR A 292 -8.08 -24.57 16.36
C THR A 292 -7.38 -23.23 16.26
N PHE A 293 -8.14 -22.13 16.28
CA PHE A 293 -7.58 -20.79 16.37
C PHE A 293 -8.32 -20.01 17.46
N GLU A 294 -7.60 -19.69 18.53
CA GLU A 294 -8.05 -18.81 19.59
C GLU A 294 -7.30 -17.49 19.48
N GLN A 295 -8.03 -16.38 19.38
CA GLN A 295 -7.43 -15.06 19.47
C GLN A 295 -7.14 -14.75 20.95
N GLU A 296 -5.92 -14.31 21.24
CA GLU A 296 -5.67 -13.65 22.53
C GLU A 296 -6.51 -12.36 22.55
N ALA A 297 -7.35 -12.20 23.57
CA ALA A 297 -8.10 -10.98 23.77
C ALA A 297 -7.11 -9.88 24.17
N HIS A 298 -6.88 -8.91 23.28
CA HIS A 298 -6.18 -7.67 23.60
C HIS A 298 -7.08 -6.71 24.40
#